data_AF-A0A840QLZ9-F1
#
_entry.id   AF-A0A840QLZ9-F1
#
_cell.length_a   1.000
_cell.length_b   1.000
_cell.length_c   1.000
_cell.angle_alpha   90.00
_cell.angle_beta   90.00
_cell.angle_gamma   90.00
#
_symmetry.space_group_name_H-M   'P 1'
#
loop_
_entity.id
_entity.type
_entity.pdbx_description
1 polymer ?
#
loop_
_entity_poly.entity_id
_entity_poly.type
_entity_poly.pdbx_seq_one_letter_code
_entity_poly.pdbx_strand_id
1 'polypeptide(L)'
;MNRPYLTTKSLHPENQETPIRFLRTVFVPDHLFYRRNHFSYPTFSSSFFWLPIGGTVEHPQLLSFQEINALPVKSLKGVLECGV
;
A
#
# COMPACT_ATOMS: atom_id res chain seq x y z
N MET A 1 0.37 -24.80 -16.78
CA MET A 1 1.44 -23.92 -16.26
C MET A 1 0.97 -23.31 -14.94
N ASN A 2 1.67 -23.55 -13.83
CA ASN A 2 1.32 -22.99 -12.51
C ASN A 2 1.65 -21.50 -12.46
N ARG A 3 0.64 -20.63 -12.31
CA ARG A 3 0.85 -19.20 -12.05
C ARG A 3 1.26 -19.03 -10.58
N PRO A 4 2.28 -18.23 -10.26
CA PRO A 4 2.65 -17.96 -8.87
C PRO A 4 1.51 -17.19 -8.17
N TYR A 5 1.21 -17.58 -6.92
CA TYR A 5 0.16 -16.98 -6.11
C TYR A 5 0.67 -16.73 -4.69
N LEU A 6 0.01 -15.82 -3.97
CA LEU A 6 0.29 -15.54 -2.56
C LEU A 6 -0.25 -16.66 -1.65
N THR A 7 0.43 -16.92 -0.55
CA THR A 7 -0.06 -17.84 0.49
C THR A 7 -1.02 -17.10 1.41
N THR A 8 -2.28 -17.52 1.48
CA THR A 8 -3.27 -16.93 2.39
C THR A 8 -2.98 -17.29 3.85
N LYS A 9 -2.98 -16.30 4.74
CA LYS A 9 -2.88 -16.44 6.19
C LYS A 9 -4.19 -16.15 6.91
N SER A 10 -4.92 -15.15 6.46
CA SER A 10 -6.29 -14.85 6.90
C SER A 10 -7.09 -14.37 5.72
N LEU A 11 -8.37 -14.71 5.71
CA LEU A 11 -9.29 -14.20 4.69
C LEU A 11 -9.85 -12.84 5.09
N HIS A 12 -10.24 -12.63 6.36
CA HIS A 12 -10.98 -11.45 6.82
C HIS A 12 -10.43 -10.99 8.18
N PRO A 13 -9.66 -9.89 8.25
CA PRO A 13 -9.15 -9.09 7.12
C PRO A 13 -8.16 -9.90 6.26
N GLU A 14 -8.07 -9.57 4.97
CA GLU A 14 -7.19 -10.29 4.03
C GLU A 14 -5.73 -10.13 4.44
N ASN A 15 -5.05 -11.26 4.66
CA ASN A 15 -3.62 -11.30 4.89
C ASN A 15 -3.01 -12.42 4.04
N GLN A 16 -2.07 -12.09 3.18
CA GLN A 16 -1.40 -13.03 2.28
C GLN A 16 0.08 -12.70 2.16
N GLU A 17 0.93 -13.72 2.15
CA GLU A 17 2.38 -13.57 2.06
C GLU A 17 2.91 -14.02 0.69
N THR A 18 4.03 -13.45 0.26
CA THR A 18 4.77 -13.93 -0.90
C THR A 18 5.53 -15.20 -0.55
N PRO A 19 5.30 -16.34 -1.23
CA PRO A 19 6.14 -17.51 -1.05
C PRO A 19 7.60 -17.18 -1.35
N ILE A 20 8.51 -17.50 -0.42
CA ILE A 20 9.94 -17.16 -0.51
C ILE A 20 10.58 -17.59 -1.83
N ARG A 21 10.13 -18.72 -2.41
CA ARG A 21 10.63 -19.23 -3.71
C ARG A 21 10.39 -18.28 -4.89
N PHE A 22 9.51 -17.29 -4.75
CA PHE A 22 9.18 -16.29 -5.76
C PHE A 22 9.91 -14.95 -5.56
N LEU A 23 10.57 -14.75 -4.41
CA LEU A 23 11.40 -13.57 -4.14
C LEU A 23 12.79 -13.72 -4.79
N ARG A 24 12.84 -13.75 -6.12
CA ARG A 24 14.09 -13.96 -6.91
C ARG A 24 14.67 -12.68 -7.50
N THR A 25 13.92 -11.58 -7.41
CA THR A 25 14.22 -10.30 -8.04
C THR A 25 14.35 -9.22 -6.99
N VAL A 26 15.08 -8.16 -7.33
CA VAL A 26 15.23 -6.97 -6.46
C VAL A 26 13.89 -6.27 -6.23
N PHE A 27 12.98 -6.35 -7.20
CA PHE A 27 11.60 -5.85 -7.09
C PHE A 27 10.62 -7.00 -7.10
N VAL A 28 9.75 -7.04 -6.11
CA VAL A 28 8.64 -7.99 -6.05
C VAL A 28 7.58 -7.53 -7.06
N PRO A 29 7.14 -8.39 -8.01
CA PRO A 29 6.05 -8.04 -8.91
C PRO A 29 4.78 -7.69 -8.13
N ASP A 30 4.01 -6.71 -8.58
CA ASP A 30 2.83 -6.18 -7.84
C ASP A 30 1.84 -7.27 -7.40
N HIS A 31 1.60 -8.27 -8.26
CA HIS A 31 0.71 -9.40 -7.98
C HIS A 31 1.24 -10.40 -6.95
N LEU A 32 2.53 -10.27 -6.60
CA LEU A 32 3.22 -11.05 -5.58
C LEU A 32 3.63 -10.20 -4.37
N PHE A 33 3.28 -8.92 -4.30
CA PHE A 33 3.51 -8.12 -3.11
C PHE A 33 2.59 -8.61 -1.98
N TYR A 34 3.14 -8.78 -0.77
CA TYR A 34 2.37 -9.29 0.36
C TYR A 34 1.22 -8.33 0.73
N ARG A 35 0.15 -8.88 1.30
CA ARG A 35 -1.00 -8.12 1.80
C ARG A 35 -1.07 -8.30 3.31
N ARG A 36 -1.04 -7.19 4.05
CA ARG A 36 -1.22 -7.19 5.51
C ARG A 36 -2.26 -6.17 5.89
N ASN A 37 -3.44 -6.63 6.29
CA ASN A 37 -4.56 -5.77 6.66
C ASN A 37 -5.03 -6.08 8.08
N HIS A 38 -5.31 -5.04 8.84
CA HIS A 38 -5.96 -5.14 10.17
C HIS A 38 -7.48 -4.97 10.09
N PHE A 39 -7.97 -4.40 8.98
CA PHE A 39 -9.39 -4.11 8.72
C PHE A 39 -9.74 -4.45 7.28
N SER A 40 -11.04 -4.44 6.96
CA SER A 40 -11.50 -4.51 5.57
C SER A 40 -10.99 -3.32 4.75
N TYR A 41 -10.84 -3.51 3.44
CA TYR A 41 -10.49 -2.42 2.54
C TYR A 41 -11.51 -1.29 2.63
N PRO A 42 -11.06 -0.02 2.69
CA PRO A 42 -11.96 1.11 2.68
C PRO A 42 -12.75 1.15 1.37
N THR A 43 -14.05 1.41 1.45
CA THR A 43 -14.90 1.67 0.30
C THR A 43 -14.83 3.15 -0.04
N PHE A 44 -14.25 3.49 -1.19
CA PHE A 44 -14.28 4.86 -1.70
C PHE A 44 -15.45 5.02 -2.67
N SER A 45 -16.43 5.85 -2.31
CA SER A 45 -17.61 6.13 -3.15
C SER A 45 -17.42 7.33 -4.09
N SER A 46 -16.35 8.11 -3.93
CA SER A 46 -16.10 9.31 -4.73
C SER A 46 -14.64 9.43 -5.16
N SER A 47 -14.42 10.10 -6.29
CA SER A 47 -13.10 10.48 -6.79
C SER A 47 -12.47 11.62 -5.97
N PHE A 48 -13.14 12.13 -4.94
CA PHE A 48 -12.74 13.28 -4.14
C PHE A 48 -12.06 12.79 -2.85
N PHE A 49 -10.81 12.36 -2.98
CA PHE A 49 -9.95 12.07 -1.84
C PHE A 49 -9.27 13.36 -1.36
N TRP A 50 -9.38 13.62 -0.05
CA TRP A 50 -8.75 14.74 0.63
C TRP A 50 -7.88 14.22 1.78
N LEU A 51 -6.63 14.67 1.84
CA LEU A 51 -5.67 14.34 2.87
C LEU A 51 -5.55 15.51 3.87
N PRO A 52 -6.10 15.40 5.08
CA PRO A 52 -5.91 16.40 6.12
C PRO A 52 -4.49 16.27 6.71
N ILE A 53 -3.78 17.40 6.77
CA ILE A 53 -2.49 17.56 7.46
C ILE A 53 -2.72 18.47 8.66
N GLY A 54 -2.54 17.92 9.86
CA GLY A 54 -2.72 18.62 11.13
C GLY A 54 -1.65 18.22 12.16
N GLY A 55 -1.91 18.49 13.44
CA GLY A 55 -0.97 18.25 14.54
C GLY A 55 -0.19 19.50 14.90
N THR A 56 1.12 19.37 15.13
CA THR A 56 2.01 20.50 15.51
C THR A 56 2.45 21.29 14.27
N VAL A 57 1.51 22.01 13.67
CA VAL A 57 1.72 22.84 12.47
C VAL A 57 1.12 24.23 12.68
N GLU A 58 1.71 25.26 12.07
CA GLU A 58 1.18 26.64 12.15
C GLU A 58 -0.13 26.79 11.37
N HIS A 59 -0.21 26.13 10.20
CA HIS A 59 -1.35 26.19 9.30
C HIS A 59 -1.74 24.76 8.87
N PRO A 60 -2.78 24.17 9.47
CA PRO A 60 -3.35 22.91 9.00
C PRO A 60 -3.79 23.03 7.53
N GLN A 61 -3.59 21.97 6.75
CA GLN A 61 -3.91 21.97 5.31
C GLN A 61 -4.79 20.78 4.97
N LEU A 62 -5.61 20.93 3.93
CA LEU A 62 -6.38 19.85 3.35
C LEU A 62 -5.97 19.74 1.87
N LEU A 63 -5.33 18.64 1.50
CA LEU A 63 -4.80 18.44 0.15
C LEU A 63 -5.70 17.49 -0.64
N SER A 64 -6.21 17.94 -1.79
CA SER A 64 -6.86 17.08 -2.76
C SER A 64 -5.85 16.14 -3.42
N PHE A 65 -6.34 15.04 -3.99
CA PHE A 65 -5.50 14.16 -4.82
C PHE A 65 -4.85 14.88 -6.01
N GLN A 66 -5.52 15.89 -6.61
CA GLN A 66 -4.96 16.67 -7.71
C GLN A 66 -3.76 17.51 -7.25
N GLU A 67 -3.86 18.16 -6.09
CA GLU A 67 -2.75 18.93 -5.51
C GLU A 67 -1.57 18.03 -5.17
N ILE A 68 -1.80 16.84 -4.62
CA ILE A 68 -0.73 15.87 -4.31
C ILE A 68 0.00 15.45 -5.60
N ASN A 69 -0.73 15.15 -6.68
CA ASN A 69 -0.12 14.76 -7.95
C ASN A 69 0.65 15.87 -8.66
N ALA A 70 0.34 17.14 -8.35
CA ALA A 70 1.05 18.30 -8.88
C ALA A 70 2.39 18.57 -8.16
N LEU A 71 2.67 17.92 -7.02
CA LEU A 71 3.93 18.08 -6.29
C LEU A 71 5.11 17.41 -7.03
N PRO A 72 6.36 17.87 -6.83
CA PRO A 72 7.53 17.23 -7.39
C PRO A 72 7.65 15.75 -7.00
N VAL A 73 7.72 14.87 -8.00
CA VAL A 73 7.80 13.42 -7.79
C VAL A 73 9.21 13.01 -7.36
N LYS A 74 9.30 12.14 -6.34
CA LYS A 74 10.54 11.50 -5.93
C LYS A 74 10.35 9.99 -5.85
N SER A 75 11.17 9.24 -6.58
CA SER A 75 11.16 7.76 -6.56
C SER A 75 12.24 7.23 -5.63
N LEU A 76 11.87 6.32 -4.72
CA LEU A 76 12.76 5.69 -3.75
C LEU A 76 12.59 4.17 -3.81
N LYS A 77 13.70 3.44 -3.70
CA LYS A 77 13.67 1.97 -3.53
C LYS A 77 13.62 1.69 -2.03
N GLY A 78 12.56 1.02 -1.58
CA GLY A 78 12.37 0.65 -0.18
C GLY A 78 11.81 -0.76 -0.06
N VAL A 79 12.22 -1.45 1.00
CA VAL A 79 11.63 -2.74 1.40
C VAL A 79 10.58 -2.45 2.46
N LEU A 80 9.37 -2.99 2.28
CA LEU A 80 8.37 -3.02 3.34
C LEU A 80 8.46 -4.38 4.03
N GLU A 81 8.79 -4.35 5.31
CA GLU A 81 8.80 -5.51 6.19
C GLU A 81 7.69 -5.35 7.22
N CYS A 82 6.91 -6.40 7.45
CA CYS A 82 5.87 -6.39 8.48
C CYS A 82 6.52 -6.61 9.85
N GLY A 83 6.30 -5.67 10.78
CA GLY A 83 6.55 -5.92 12.21
C GLY A 83 5.64 -7.03 12.73
N VAL A 84 6.17 -7.79 13.71
CA VAL A 84 5.54 -8.97 14.34
C VAL A 84 4.06 -8.77 14.66
#